data_AF-A0A176XJ22-F1
#
_entry.id   AF-A0A176XJ22-F1
#
_cell.length_a   1.000
_cell.length_b   1.000
_cell.length_c   1.000
_cell.angle_alpha   90.00
_cell.angle_beta   90.00
_cell.angle_gamma   90.00
#
_symmetry.space_group_name_H-M   'P 1'
#
loop_
_entity.id
_entity.type
_entity.pdbx_description
1 polymer ?
#
loop_
_entity_poly.entity_id
_entity_poly.type
_entity_poly.pdbx_seq_one_letter_code
_entity_poly.pdbx_strand_id
1 'polypeptide(L)'
;MIISSPIRSAATSSVIAAAVLVTMVEPAFAQAAGIETVLQNIVDMLTGNIAKLLAVIAVIVICIAWMFGYMDLRRAGFWIIGIGGIFGATELVNTIVGG
;
A
#
# COMPACT_ATOMS: atom_id res chain seq x y z
N MET A 1 41.61 29.06 -43.00
CA MET A 1 41.26 29.27 -41.58
C MET A 1 39.94 30.07 -41.61
N ILE A 2 38.73 29.65 -41.21
CA ILE A 2 38.15 28.55 -40.42
C ILE A 2 36.66 28.46 -40.84
N ILE A 3 36.15 27.28 -41.23
CA ILE A 3 34.72 26.92 -41.37
C ILE A 3 34.69 25.39 -41.18
N SER A 4 33.90 24.70 -40.36
CA SER A 4 32.81 25.01 -39.43
C SER A 4 32.64 23.77 -38.52
N SER A 5 32.36 23.95 -37.22
CA SER A 5 32.09 22.85 -36.27
C SER A 5 30.83 23.00 -35.40
N PRO A 6 29.62 23.33 -35.91
CA PRO A 6 28.41 23.31 -35.08
C PRO A 6 27.58 22.01 -35.19
N ILE A 7 27.84 21.14 -36.17
CA ILE A 7 26.89 20.08 -36.58
C ILE A 7 26.79 18.93 -35.56
N ARG A 8 27.85 18.67 -34.77
CA ARG A 8 27.85 17.57 -33.80
C ARG A 8 27.08 17.88 -32.51
N SER A 9 27.01 19.15 -32.10
CA SER A 9 26.32 19.56 -30.86
C SER A 9 24.80 19.59 -31.03
N ALA A 10 24.32 20.01 -32.21
CA ALA A 10 22.89 20.01 -32.54
C ALA A 10 22.31 18.59 -32.61
N ALA A 11 23.06 17.63 -33.16
CA ALA A 11 22.65 16.23 -33.23
C ALA A 11 22.55 15.58 -31.83
N THR A 12 23.52 15.85 -30.95
CA THR A 12 23.46 15.35 -29.56
C THR A 12 22.31 15.99 -28.78
N SER A 13 22.07 17.30 -28.97
CA SER A 13 20.94 17.99 -28.34
C SER A 13 19.58 17.50 -28.84
N SER A 14 19.45 17.13 -30.12
CA SER A 14 18.19 16.60 -30.65
C SER A 14 17.92 15.17 -30.18
N VAL A 15 18.96 14.34 -30.01
CA VAL A 15 18.83 12.98 -29.49
C VAL A 15 18.48 13.01 -28.00
N ILE A 16 19.06 13.91 -27.21
CA ILE A 16 18.69 14.09 -25.80
C ILE A 16 17.28 14.67 -25.67
N ALA A 17 16.91 15.67 -26.49
CA ALA A 17 15.54 16.21 -26.49
C ALA A 17 14.51 15.16 -26.93
N ALA A 18 14.82 14.32 -27.93
CA ALA A 18 13.96 13.21 -28.34
C ALA A 18 13.88 12.12 -27.27
N ALA A 19 14.98 11.79 -26.59
CA ALA A 19 14.96 10.86 -25.47
C ALA A 19 14.16 11.39 -24.27
N VAL A 20 14.23 12.70 -23.99
CA VAL A 20 13.42 13.36 -22.95
C VAL A 20 11.95 13.42 -23.34
N LEU A 21 11.62 13.64 -24.61
CA LEU A 21 10.23 13.58 -25.09
C LEU A 21 9.68 12.15 -25.04
N VAL A 22 10.47 11.14 -25.40
CA VAL A 22 10.09 9.71 -25.30
C VAL A 22 9.91 9.26 -23.85
N THR A 23 10.71 9.76 -22.90
CA THR A 23 10.50 9.48 -21.46
C THR A 23 9.39 10.31 -20.82
N MET A 24 8.90 11.36 -21.48
CA MET A 24 7.78 12.21 -21.02
C MET A 24 6.43 11.85 -21.65
N VAL A 25 6.39 11.00 -22.68
CA VAL A 25 5.13 10.57 -23.33
C VAL A 25 4.39 9.48 -22.53
N GLU A 26 5.06 8.74 -21.65
CA GLU A 26 4.42 7.68 -20.83
C GLU A 26 4.69 7.64 -19.31
N PRO A 27 5.11 8.72 -18.60
CA PRO A 27 4.96 8.74 -17.14
C PRO A 27 3.54 9.16 -16.73
N ALA A 28 2.85 9.97 -17.54
CA ALA A 28 1.54 10.54 -17.18
C ALA A 28 0.37 9.56 -17.34
N PHE A 29 0.45 8.55 -18.23
CA PHE A 29 -0.60 7.55 -18.43
C PHE A 29 -0.38 6.23 -17.65
N ALA A 30 0.84 5.95 -17.17
CA ALA A 30 1.12 4.82 -16.29
C ALA A 30 1.04 5.18 -14.78
N GLN A 31 1.15 6.46 -14.44
CA GLN A 31 1.06 6.96 -13.06
C GLN A 31 -0.36 7.39 -12.67
N ALA A 32 -1.25 7.65 -13.63
CA ALA A 32 -2.63 8.07 -13.37
C ALA A 32 -3.59 6.93 -12.99
N ALA A 33 -3.19 5.66 -13.12
CA ALA A 33 -4.07 4.50 -12.85
C ALA A 33 -3.42 3.38 -12.01
N GLY A 34 -2.16 3.52 -11.59
CA GLY A 34 -1.40 2.40 -11.04
C GLY A 34 -1.13 2.48 -9.53
N ILE A 35 -0.61 3.60 -9.04
CA ILE A 35 -0.15 3.68 -7.64
C ILE A 35 -1.29 3.65 -6.63
N GLU A 36 -2.39 4.35 -6.91
CA GLU A 36 -3.56 4.33 -6.04
C GLU A 36 -4.23 2.97 -6.07
N THR A 37 -4.39 2.34 -7.25
CA THR A 37 -4.94 0.99 -7.38
C THR A 37 -4.05 -0.07 -6.72
N VAL A 38 -2.73 0.02 -6.85
CA VAL A 38 -1.78 -0.88 -6.17
C VAL A 38 -1.82 -0.66 -4.66
N LEU A 39 -1.88 0.59 -4.20
CA LEU A 39 -1.94 0.90 -2.78
C LEU A 39 -3.27 0.43 -2.17
N GLN A 40 -4.39 0.60 -2.87
CA GLN A 40 -5.70 0.08 -2.44
C GLN A 40 -5.72 -1.45 -2.47
N ASN A 41 -5.16 -2.10 -3.48
CA ASN A 41 -5.03 -3.56 -3.49
C ASN A 41 -4.18 -4.08 -2.31
N ILE A 42 -3.12 -3.35 -1.93
CA ILE A 42 -2.33 -3.68 -0.73
C ILE A 42 -3.16 -3.47 0.53
N VAL A 43 -3.85 -2.33 0.67
CA VAL A 43 -4.73 -2.05 1.80
C VAL A 43 -5.85 -3.10 1.91
N ASP A 44 -6.43 -3.51 0.80
CA ASP A 44 -7.45 -4.56 0.72
C ASP A 44 -6.89 -5.95 1.04
N MET A 45 -5.64 -6.23 0.67
CA MET A 45 -4.97 -7.47 1.12
C MET A 45 -4.65 -7.44 2.62
N LEU A 46 -4.30 -6.27 3.17
CA LEU A 46 -3.96 -6.09 4.58
C LEU A 46 -5.19 -5.97 5.50
N THR A 47 -6.34 -5.51 5.00
CA THR A 47 -7.58 -5.36 5.79
C THR A 47 -8.68 -6.34 5.38
N GLY A 48 -8.53 -7.03 4.25
CA GLY A 48 -9.50 -7.96 3.71
C GLY A 48 -9.45 -9.35 4.35
N ASN A 49 -9.79 -10.36 3.56
CA ASN A 49 -10.09 -11.70 4.06
C ASN A 49 -8.90 -12.39 4.75
N ILE A 50 -7.67 -12.09 4.31
CA ILE A 50 -6.45 -12.66 4.89
C ILE A 50 -6.27 -12.21 6.36
N ALA A 51 -6.45 -10.92 6.64
CA ALA A 51 -6.37 -10.40 8.00
C ALA A 51 -7.45 -10.95 8.91
N LYS A 52 -8.69 -11.09 8.40
CA LYS A 52 -9.79 -11.72 9.13
C LYS A 52 -9.45 -13.17 9.49
N LEU A 53 -8.90 -13.95 8.57
CA LEU A 53 -8.50 -15.34 8.83
C LEU A 53 -7.40 -15.43 9.90
N LEU A 54 -6.39 -14.56 9.84
CA LEU A 54 -5.33 -14.52 10.86
C LEU A 54 -5.90 -14.16 12.24
N ALA A 55 -6.83 -13.20 12.31
CA ALA A 55 -7.48 -12.83 13.56
C ALA A 55 -8.31 -13.97 14.16
N VAL A 56 -9.04 -14.72 13.33
CA VAL A 56 -9.82 -15.88 13.78
C VAL A 56 -8.89 -16.94 14.39
N ILE A 57 -7.76 -17.24 13.75
CA ILE A 57 -6.77 -18.19 14.29
C ILE A 57 -6.23 -17.69 15.64
N ALA A 58 -5.90 -16.40 15.75
CA ALA A 58 -5.41 -15.82 17.00
C ALA A 58 -6.44 -15.95 18.14
N VAL A 59 -7.72 -15.69 17.86
CA VAL A 59 -8.81 -15.85 18.85
C VAL A 59 -8.94 -17.30 19.32
N ILE A 60 -8.85 -18.26 18.39
CA ILE A 60 -8.89 -19.69 18.74
C ILE A 60 -7.74 -20.04 19.68
N VAL A 61 -6.51 -19.59 19.40
CA VAL A 61 -5.35 -19.84 20.25
C VAL A 61 -5.52 -19.21 21.64
N ILE A 62 -6.09 -18.00 21.73
CA ILE A 62 -6.35 -17.34 23.02
C ILE A 62 -7.38 -18.14 23.84
N CYS A 63 -8.46 -18.61 23.22
CA CYS A 63 -9.47 -19.44 23.90
C CYS A 63 -8.86 -20.74 24.42
N ILE A 64 -8.01 -21.39 23.63
CA ILE A 64 -7.32 -22.62 24.04
C ILE A 64 -6.33 -22.33 25.19
N ALA A 65 -5.50 -21.29 25.06
CA ALA A 65 -4.54 -20.90 26.09
C ALA A 65 -5.24 -20.55 27.42
N TRP A 66 -6.42 -19.95 27.34
CA TRP A 66 -7.26 -19.65 28.48
C TRP A 66 -7.82 -20.93 29.13
N MET A 67 -8.31 -21.90 28.36
CA MET A 67 -8.81 -23.18 28.90
C MET A 67 -7.73 -23.99 29.61
N PHE A 68 -6.47 -23.88 29.18
CA PHE A 68 -5.33 -24.55 29.83
C PHE A 68 -4.71 -23.75 30.99
N GLY A 69 -5.29 -22.60 31.36
CA GLY A 69 -4.82 -21.78 32.48
C GLY A 69 -3.49 -21.08 32.23
N TYR A 70 -3.00 -21.03 30.97
CA TYR A 70 -1.79 -20.26 30.62
C TYR A 70 -2.06 -18.74 30.60
N MET A 71 -3.34 -18.34 30.58
CA MET A 71 -3.76 -16.95 30.53
C MET A 71 -5.05 -16.74 31.34
N ASP A 72 -5.13 -15.63 32.08
CA ASP A 72 -6.35 -15.21 32.79
C ASP A 72 -7.34 -14.44 31.89
N LEU A 73 -8.63 -14.44 32.26
CA LEU A 73 -9.69 -13.70 31.55
C LEU A 73 -9.35 -12.23 31.32
N ARG A 74 -8.67 -11.60 32.29
CA ARG A 74 -8.26 -10.19 32.18
C ARG A 74 -7.26 -9.98 31.05
N ARG A 75 -6.29 -10.87 30.89
CA ARG A 75 -5.27 -10.78 29.82
C ARG A 75 -5.88 -11.15 28.47
N ALA A 76 -6.77 -12.14 28.43
CA ALA A 76 -7.52 -12.49 27.22
C ALA A 76 -8.44 -11.34 26.76
N GLY A 77 -9.09 -10.63 27.69
CA GLY A 77 -9.97 -9.51 27.39
C GLY A 77 -9.27 -8.36 26.65
N PHE A 78 -8.03 -8.01 27.03
CA PHE A 78 -7.26 -6.98 26.32
C PHE A 78 -6.97 -7.36 24.86
N TRP A 79 -6.69 -8.63 24.59
CA TRP A 79 -6.50 -9.11 23.22
C TRP A 79 -7.78 -9.00 22.39
N ILE A 80 -8.93 -9.36 22.96
CA ILE A 80 -10.22 -9.27 22.26
C ILE A 80 -10.57 -7.82 21.94
N ILE A 81 -10.36 -6.90 22.89
CA ILE A 81 -10.58 -5.46 22.68
C ILE A 81 -9.66 -4.92 21.59
N GLY A 82 -8.39 -5.32 21.58
CA GLY A 82 -7.43 -4.91 20.54
C GLY A 82 -7.83 -5.37 19.14
N ILE A 83 -8.25 -6.64 19.01
CA ILE A 83 -8.74 -7.18 17.74
C ILE A 83 -10.00 -6.43 17.28
N GLY A 84 -10.97 -6.23 18.18
CA GLY A 84 -12.18 -5.46 17.88
C GLY A 84 -11.89 -4.03 17.46
N GLY A 85 -10.91 -3.37 18.08
CA GLY A 85 -10.48 -2.03 17.71
C GLY A 85 -9.84 -1.95 16.32
N ILE A 86 -9.00 -2.92 15.96
CA ILE A 86 -8.34 -2.95 14.63
C ILE A 86 -9.37 -3.10 13.51
N PHE A 87 -10.33 -4.01 13.66
CA PHE A 87 -11.38 -4.21 12.65
C PHE A 87 -12.44 -3.12 12.67
N GLY A 88 -12.73 -2.54 13.83
CA GLY A 88 -13.66 -1.42 13.97
C GLY A 88 -13.08 -0.07 13.49
N ALA A 89 -11.75 0.08 13.46
CA ALA A 89 -11.10 1.31 13.04
C ALA A 89 -11.44 1.68 11.59
N THR A 90 -11.55 0.69 10.69
CA THR A 90 -11.90 0.94 9.29
C THR A 90 -13.29 1.58 9.16
N GLU A 91 -14.29 1.08 9.90
CA GLU A 91 -15.64 1.68 9.90
C GLU A 91 -15.65 3.08 10.53
N LEU A 92 -14.90 3.28 11.61
CA LEU A 92 -14.78 4.61 12.24
C LEU A 92 -14.15 5.63 11.29
N VAL A 93 -13.11 5.26 10.55
CA VAL A 93 -12.49 6.18 9.57
C VAL A 93 -13.45 6.46 8.42
N ASN A 94 -14.15 5.45 7.91
CA ASN A 94 -15.12 5.61 6.82
C ASN A 94 -16.30 6.52 7.21
N THR A 95 -16.75 6.48 8.47
CA THR A 95 -17.80 7.38 8.97
C THR A 95 -17.33 8.82 9.19
N ILE A 96 -16.05 9.04 9.48
CA ILE A 96 -15.49 10.38 9.68
C ILE A 96 -15.17 11.08 8.37
N VAL A 97 -14.61 10.36 7.39
CA VAL A 97 -14.18 10.95 6.11
C VAL A 97 -15.35 11.15 5.14
N GLY A 98 -16.51 10.55 5.44
CA GLY A 98 -17.67 10.54 4.55
C GLY A 98 -17.48 9.49 3.46
N GLY A 99 -18.11 8.33 3.64
CA GLY A 99 -18.08 7.22 2.68
C GLY A 99 -18.66 7.57 1.31
#